data_AF-F2DWR3-F1
#
_entry.id   AF-F2DWR3-F1
#
_cell.length_a   1.000
_cell.length_b   1.000
_cell.length_c   1.000
_cell.angle_alpha   90.00
_cell.angle_beta   90.00
_cell.angle_gamma   90.00
#
_symmetry.space_group_name_H-M   'P 1'
#
loop_
_entity.id
_entity.type
_entity.pdbx_description
1 polymer ?
#
loop_
_entity_poly.entity_id
_entity_poly.type
_entity_poly.pdbx_seq_one_letter_code
_entity_poly.pdbx_strand_id
1 'polypeptide(L)'
;MNEYGTCIKCLSNYYYSQASKKCIKQAPGCNYDNNGACCSCNPPFIFSNGRCTILGCETLTDYGCAQCTYPFQLNSKSGCDIPHCNAYNNSVCIGCSQGYALNKGNLCILQDPNCLNYNIEQTQCQTCIKGYRFDEDGKCEYADSHCSQFDSSGICMNCDRIYFLNPYGKCQLRDPQCLVYTNGFCTQCKAYYFVSNGVCFANVKGCKTQQSYSQCLACDNGYSLKSGTCKADITQLTWNSIDMDFNDGSAEANATFTTSFTSTTNLVQAIAVGSAKVFFSSSSLADALFQCDSQGSSGWSPSGQPQGSFVGVKTAVLQTFYAVDIRVLTGSTLDKFTLEYSMDGSSFTEIGSFSLSGVAVGTVKTFYFAPVYAQFIRIVAQSGTPNIKF
;
A
#
# COMPACT_ATOMS: atom_id res chain seq x y z
N MET A 1 47.05 -8.43 50.76
CA MET A 1 47.81 -9.47 51.48
C MET A 1 47.73 -9.18 52.97
N ASN A 2 47.99 -10.15 53.84
CA ASN A 2 48.15 -9.89 55.28
C ASN A 2 49.57 -9.34 55.57
N GLU A 3 49.83 -9.02 56.83
CA GLU A 3 51.12 -8.54 57.35
C GLU A 3 52.31 -9.49 57.11
N TYR A 4 52.05 -10.75 56.71
CA TYR A 4 53.04 -11.77 56.39
C TYR A 4 53.21 -12.01 54.87
N GLY A 5 52.59 -11.18 54.02
CA GLY A 5 52.69 -11.30 52.55
C GLY A 5 51.82 -12.40 51.93
N THR A 6 50.89 -12.98 52.69
CA THR A 6 49.96 -14.02 52.20
C THR A 6 48.73 -13.38 51.54
N CYS A 7 48.34 -13.87 50.37
CA CYS A 7 47.18 -13.33 49.65
C CYS A 7 45.86 -13.73 50.34
N ILE A 8 45.07 -12.74 50.76
CA ILE A 8 43.78 -12.95 51.47
C ILE A 8 42.60 -12.99 50.48
N LYS A 9 42.67 -12.22 49.39
CA LYS A 9 41.63 -12.10 48.37
C LYS A 9 42.26 -11.61 47.06
N CYS A 10 41.93 -12.24 45.95
CA CYS A 10 42.37 -11.82 44.62
C CYS A 10 41.46 -10.72 44.06
N LEU A 11 41.99 -9.90 43.16
CA LEU A 11 41.23 -8.93 42.36
C LEU A 11 40.26 -9.66 41.42
N SER A 12 39.23 -8.96 40.94
CA SER A 12 38.32 -9.46 39.90
C SER A 12 39.12 -9.95 38.68
N ASN A 13 38.76 -11.11 38.13
CA ASN A 13 39.48 -11.85 37.07
C ASN A 13 40.79 -12.51 37.50
N TYR A 14 41.02 -12.73 38.80
CA TYR A 14 42.15 -13.51 39.32
C TYR A 14 41.67 -14.56 40.32
N TYR A 15 42.24 -15.76 40.29
CA TYR A 15 41.96 -16.82 41.28
C TYR A 15 43.19 -17.14 42.12
N TYR A 16 42.98 -17.58 43.36
CA TYR A 16 44.08 -17.99 44.25
C TYR A 16 44.47 -19.44 43.95
N SER A 17 45.70 -19.64 43.46
CA SER A 17 46.23 -20.98 43.20
C SER A 17 46.95 -21.50 44.44
N GLN A 18 46.44 -22.58 45.03
CA GLN A 18 47.01 -23.18 46.24
C GLN A 18 48.38 -23.82 45.98
N ALA A 19 48.63 -24.26 44.74
CA ALA A 19 49.91 -24.80 44.29
C ALA A 19 51.03 -23.74 44.20
N SER A 20 50.70 -22.52 43.74
CA SER A 20 51.68 -21.44 43.56
C SER A 20 51.64 -20.37 44.66
N LYS A 21 50.67 -20.43 45.57
CA LYS A 21 50.38 -19.43 46.63
C LYS A 21 50.25 -18.00 46.10
N LYS A 22 49.83 -17.83 44.84
CA LYS A 22 49.70 -16.53 44.14
C LYS A 22 48.33 -16.41 43.47
N CYS A 23 47.91 -15.16 43.24
CA CYS A 23 46.77 -14.88 42.37
C CYS A 23 47.20 -14.98 40.90
N ILE A 24 46.53 -15.85 40.15
CA ILE A 24 46.78 -16.04 38.72
C ILE A 24 45.61 -15.43 37.95
N LYS A 25 45.91 -14.72 36.85
CA LYS A 25 44.87 -14.17 35.97
C LYS A 25 44.00 -15.31 35.45
N GLN A 26 42.70 -15.19 35.61
CA GLN A 26 41.72 -16.13 35.06
C GLN A 26 41.77 -16.06 33.54
N ALA A 27 41.70 -17.22 32.89
CA ALA A 27 41.46 -17.30 31.46
C ALA A 27 40.04 -16.77 31.17
N PRO A 28 39.83 -16.04 30.05
CA PRO A 28 38.52 -15.52 29.68
C PRO A 28 37.43 -16.60 29.70
N GLY A 29 36.31 -16.29 30.35
CA GLY A 29 35.15 -17.17 30.41
C GLY A 29 35.27 -18.43 31.25
N CYS A 30 36.39 -18.69 31.93
CA CYS A 30 36.60 -19.93 32.69
C CYS A 30 36.23 -19.84 34.18
N ASN A 31 35.51 -20.84 34.67
CA ASN A 31 35.28 -21.08 36.09
C ASN A 31 36.27 -22.14 36.60
N TYR A 32 36.94 -21.85 37.71
CA TYR A 32 38.02 -22.66 38.26
C TYR A 32 37.59 -23.47 39.48
N ASP A 33 38.11 -24.69 39.61
CA ASP A 33 38.00 -25.49 40.84
C ASP A 33 39.03 -25.05 41.91
N ASN A 34 38.96 -25.69 43.09
CA ASN A 34 39.86 -25.41 44.22
C ASN A 34 41.34 -25.76 43.93
N ASN A 35 41.60 -26.53 42.89
CA ASN A 35 42.95 -26.90 42.46
C ASN A 35 43.49 -25.96 41.37
N GLY A 36 42.69 -24.98 40.92
CA GLY A 36 43.06 -24.04 39.86
C GLY A 36 42.90 -24.60 38.45
N ALA A 37 42.14 -25.69 38.27
CA ALA A 37 41.79 -26.23 36.97
C ALA A 37 40.47 -25.63 36.46
N CYS A 38 40.38 -25.36 35.16
CA CYS A 38 39.14 -24.90 34.52
C CYS A 38 38.12 -26.03 34.51
N CYS A 39 36.99 -25.86 35.20
CA CYS A 39 35.97 -26.90 35.34
C CYS A 39 34.70 -26.62 34.53
N SER A 40 34.41 -25.35 34.20
CA SER A 40 33.28 -24.97 33.35
C SER A 40 33.49 -23.60 32.71
N CYS A 41 32.63 -23.21 31.77
CA CYS A 41 32.69 -21.93 31.07
C CYS A 41 31.41 -21.11 31.25
N ASN A 42 31.55 -19.80 31.34
CA ASN A 42 30.43 -18.86 31.29
C ASN A 42 30.04 -18.59 29.82
N PRO A 43 28.75 -18.46 29.48
CA PRO A 43 28.32 -18.07 28.14
C PRO A 43 28.98 -16.74 27.72
N PRO A 44 29.40 -16.55 26.46
CA PRO A 44 29.21 -17.40 25.27
C PRO A 44 30.31 -18.48 25.05
N PHE A 45 31.16 -18.76 26.05
CA PHE A 45 32.30 -19.66 25.89
C PHE A 45 31.88 -21.14 26.02
N ILE A 46 32.49 -21.99 25.19
CA ILE A 46 32.26 -23.43 25.17
C ILE A 46 33.52 -24.13 25.74
N PHE A 47 33.30 -25.10 26.64
CA PHE A 47 34.38 -25.88 27.25
C PHE A 47 34.90 -26.93 26.27
N SER A 48 36.16 -26.82 25.87
CA SER A 48 36.82 -27.76 24.97
C SER A 48 38.27 -27.99 25.41
N ASN A 49 38.65 -29.25 25.60
CA ASN A 49 40.01 -29.67 25.99
C ASN A 49 40.58 -28.92 27.21
N GLY A 50 39.78 -28.74 28.27
CA GLY A 50 40.21 -28.07 29.50
C GLY A 50 40.33 -26.54 29.40
N ARG A 51 39.82 -25.93 28.33
CA ARG A 51 39.83 -24.48 28.10
C ARG A 51 38.46 -23.98 27.61
N CYS A 52 38.20 -22.70 27.86
CA CYS A 52 37.02 -22.00 27.35
C CYS A 52 37.35 -21.29 26.05
N THR A 53 36.62 -21.61 24.98
CA THR A 53 36.86 -21.08 23.64
C THR A 53 35.54 -20.63 23.00
N ILE A 54 35.63 -19.71 22.04
CA ILE A 54 34.50 -19.28 21.22
C ILE A 54 34.81 -19.72 19.79
N LEU A 55 33.89 -20.49 19.21
CA LEU A 55 34.01 -20.99 17.84
C LEU A 55 34.08 -19.83 16.84
N GLY A 56 35.03 -19.83 15.91
CA GLY A 56 35.14 -18.78 14.91
C GLY A 56 35.57 -17.41 15.45
N CYS A 57 36.14 -17.35 16.65
CA CYS A 57 36.67 -16.11 17.23
C CYS A 57 38.14 -15.88 16.84
N GLU A 58 38.42 -14.72 16.25
CA GLU A 58 39.77 -14.30 15.87
C GLU A 58 40.47 -13.55 17.01
N THR A 59 39.76 -12.65 17.71
CA THR A 59 40.30 -11.90 18.85
C THR A 59 39.44 -12.09 20.09
N LEU A 60 40.01 -12.74 21.11
CA LEU A 60 39.33 -13.02 22.38
C LEU A 60 39.52 -11.86 23.37
N THR A 61 38.45 -11.53 24.09
CA THR A 61 38.44 -10.56 25.19
C THR A 61 37.98 -11.22 26.48
N ASP A 62 38.12 -10.52 27.61
CA ASP A 62 37.67 -11.01 28.91
C ASP A 62 36.14 -11.27 28.97
N TYR A 63 35.35 -10.69 28.05
CA TYR A 63 33.88 -10.77 28.04
C TYR A 63 33.28 -11.54 26.85
N GLY A 64 34.12 -12.03 25.93
CA GLY A 64 33.67 -12.71 24.72
C GLY A 64 34.62 -12.50 23.56
N CYS A 65 34.12 -12.60 22.33
CA CYS A 65 34.86 -12.30 21.12
C CYS A 65 34.77 -10.83 20.74
N ALA A 66 35.87 -10.23 20.30
CA ALA A 66 35.90 -8.89 19.71
C ALA A 66 35.77 -8.91 18.19
N GLN A 67 36.36 -9.88 17.50
CA GLN A 67 36.30 -10.05 16.05
C GLN A 67 36.16 -11.52 15.68
N CYS A 68 35.25 -11.82 14.77
CA CYS A 68 35.00 -13.18 14.30
C CYS A 68 35.68 -13.41 12.94
N THR A 69 36.21 -14.62 12.74
CA THR A 69 36.75 -15.05 11.45
C THR A 69 35.60 -15.28 10.48
N TYR A 70 35.71 -14.78 9.24
CA TYR A 70 34.75 -15.11 8.19
C TYR A 70 34.63 -16.65 8.05
N PRO A 71 33.43 -17.23 8.04
CA PRO A 71 32.11 -16.61 7.82
C PRO A 71 31.30 -16.21 9.08
N PHE A 72 31.89 -16.29 10.26
CA PHE A 72 31.19 -16.00 11.51
C PHE A 72 30.99 -14.49 11.69
N GLN A 73 29.85 -14.11 12.29
CA GLN A 73 29.49 -12.75 12.63
C GLN A 73 29.29 -12.61 14.15
N LEU A 74 29.66 -11.43 14.68
CA LEU A 74 29.54 -11.14 16.09
C LEU A 74 28.06 -11.04 16.48
N ASN A 75 27.65 -11.84 17.45
CA ASN A 75 26.28 -11.82 17.98
C ASN A 75 26.17 -10.87 19.19
N SER A 76 24.93 -10.60 19.63
CA SER A 76 24.63 -9.70 20.75
C SER A 76 25.13 -10.18 22.11
N LYS A 77 25.61 -11.43 22.22
CA LYS A 77 26.18 -12.03 23.42
C LYS A 77 27.72 -12.07 23.38
N SER A 78 28.34 -11.31 22.47
CA SER A 78 29.79 -11.33 22.24
C SER A 78 30.31 -12.73 21.84
N GLY A 79 29.47 -13.55 21.21
CA GLY A 79 29.86 -14.81 20.57
C GLY A 79 29.94 -14.65 19.05
N CYS A 80 30.35 -15.71 18.35
CA CYS A 80 30.49 -15.72 16.90
C CYS A 80 29.60 -16.83 16.33
N ASP A 81 28.67 -16.46 15.44
CA ASP A 81 27.74 -17.39 14.78
C ASP A 81 27.74 -17.17 13.26
N ILE A 82 27.51 -18.23 12.48
CA ILE A 82 27.19 -18.11 11.06
C ILE A 82 25.72 -17.67 10.95
N PRO A 83 25.40 -16.56 10.25
CA PRO A 83 24.02 -16.10 10.10
C PRO A 83 23.11 -17.21 9.57
N HIS A 84 21.93 -17.35 10.19
CA HIS A 84 20.92 -18.34 9.80
C HIS A 84 21.37 -19.81 9.91
N CYS A 85 22.45 -20.10 10.65
CA CYS A 85 22.89 -21.46 10.93
C CYS A 85 22.27 -21.99 12.23
N ASN A 86 21.64 -23.17 12.15
CA ASN A 86 21.02 -23.85 13.30
C ASN A 86 21.82 -25.05 13.80
N ALA A 87 22.79 -25.56 13.04
CA ALA A 87 23.60 -26.72 13.42
C ALA A 87 25.03 -26.61 12.89
N TYR A 88 26.01 -26.97 13.74
CA TYR A 88 27.44 -26.91 13.44
C TYR A 88 28.09 -28.30 13.52
N ASN A 89 29.08 -28.55 12.65
CA ASN A 89 30.02 -29.65 12.75
C ASN A 89 31.44 -29.11 12.56
N ASN A 90 32.29 -29.19 13.58
CA ASN A 90 33.69 -28.75 13.52
C ASN A 90 33.88 -27.33 12.92
N SER A 91 33.07 -26.36 13.35
CA SER A 91 33.07 -24.97 12.84
C SER A 91 32.47 -24.74 11.47
N VAL A 92 31.82 -25.76 10.89
CA VAL A 92 31.12 -25.68 9.60
C VAL A 92 29.62 -25.73 9.84
N CYS A 93 28.86 -24.85 9.19
CA CYS A 93 27.40 -24.95 9.24
C CYS A 93 26.94 -26.20 8.47
N ILE A 94 26.12 -27.04 9.09
CA ILE A 94 25.55 -28.25 8.47
C ILE A 94 24.02 -28.22 8.40
N GLY A 95 23.38 -27.18 8.95
CA GLY A 95 21.94 -27.02 8.91
C GLY A 95 21.54 -25.56 9.07
N CYS A 96 20.65 -25.10 8.19
CA CYS A 96 20.19 -23.72 8.15
C CYS A 96 18.79 -23.56 8.78
N SER A 97 18.47 -22.34 9.18
CA SER A 97 17.11 -21.97 9.58
C SER A 97 16.13 -22.05 8.41
N GLN A 98 14.84 -22.19 8.70
CA GLN A 98 13.78 -22.24 7.68
C GLN A 98 13.89 -21.06 6.69
N GLY A 99 13.84 -21.34 5.38
CA GLY A 99 14.01 -20.36 4.31
C GLY A 99 15.45 -20.14 3.83
N TYR A 100 16.43 -20.85 4.40
CA TYR A 100 17.83 -20.79 4.01
C TYR A 100 18.36 -22.17 3.67
N ALA A 101 19.26 -22.24 2.69
CA ALA A 101 19.94 -23.48 2.30
C ALA A 101 21.45 -23.30 2.29
N LEU A 102 22.16 -24.41 2.49
CA LEU A 102 23.61 -24.44 2.50
C LEU A 102 24.14 -24.27 1.06
N ASN A 103 25.00 -23.28 0.83
CA ASN A 103 25.72 -23.17 -0.43
C ASN A 103 27.00 -24.02 -0.44
N LYS A 104 27.69 -24.11 -1.59
CA LYS A 104 28.98 -24.84 -1.73
C LYS A 104 30.09 -24.37 -0.78
N GLY A 105 29.95 -23.18 -0.18
CA GLY A 105 30.87 -22.62 0.82
C GLY A 105 30.41 -22.83 2.27
N ASN A 106 29.42 -23.69 2.52
CA ASN A 106 28.83 -23.96 3.83
C ASN A 106 28.19 -22.73 4.51
N LEU A 107 27.66 -21.80 3.70
CA LEU A 107 26.90 -20.63 4.17
C LEU A 107 25.41 -20.84 3.94
N CYS A 108 24.61 -20.37 4.90
CA CYS A 108 23.16 -20.33 4.76
C CYS A 108 22.75 -19.12 3.93
N ILE A 109 22.36 -19.36 2.68
CA ILE A 109 21.88 -18.30 1.77
C ILE A 109 20.36 -18.33 1.70
N LEU A 110 19.77 -17.14 1.56
CA LEU A 110 18.33 -16.96 1.40
C LEU A 110 17.88 -17.69 0.13
N GLN A 111 16.87 -18.53 0.27
CA GLN A 111 16.21 -19.13 -0.88
C GLN A 111 15.09 -18.21 -1.38
N ASP A 112 14.88 -18.14 -2.71
CA ASP A 112 13.82 -17.36 -3.37
C ASP A 112 12.46 -17.43 -2.61
N PRO A 113 11.95 -16.32 -2.07
CA PRO A 113 10.73 -16.31 -1.28
C PRO A 113 9.49 -16.77 -2.05
N ASN A 114 9.54 -16.79 -3.38
CA ASN A 114 8.42 -17.18 -4.25
C ASN A 114 8.46 -18.64 -4.69
N CYS A 115 9.35 -19.45 -4.10
CA CYS A 115 9.41 -20.86 -4.40
C CYS A 115 8.58 -21.70 -3.42
N LEU A 116 7.79 -22.62 -3.97
CA LEU A 116 6.96 -23.55 -3.20
C LEU A 116 7.74 -24.77 -2.72
N ASN A 117 8.60 -25.35 -3.56
CA ASN A 117 9.39 -26.55 -3.23
C ASN A 117 10.84 -26.39 -3.70
N TYR A 118 11.78 -26.78 -2.84
CA TYR A 118 13.22 -26.66 -3.09
C TYR A 118 13.91 -28.00 -3.26
N ASN A 119 14.81 -28.08 -4.25
CA ASN A 119 15.82 -29.11 -4.27
C ASN A 119 17.01 -28.67 -3.39
N ILE A 120 17.09 -29.26 -2.19
CA ILE A 120 18.12 -28.95 -1.19
C ILE A 120 19.53 -29.30 -1.71
N GLU A 121 19.67 -30.33 -2.54
CA GLU A 121 20.98 -30.77 -3.05
C GLU A 121 21.53 -29.86 -4.16
N GLN A 122 20.64 -29.25 -4.95
CA GLN A 122 21.00 -28.42 -6.10
C GLN A 122 20.82 -26.92 -5.85
N THR A 123 20.31 -26.52 -4.67
CA THR A 123 19.99 -25.13 -4.32
C THR A 123 19.09 -24.42 -5.33
N GLN A 124 18.26 -25.19 -6.05
CA GLN A 124 17.36 -24.70 -7.09
C GLN A 124 15.91 -24.88 -6.64
N CYS A 125 15.07 -23.92 -7.02
CA CYS A 125 13.64 -24.05 -6.85
C CYS A 125 13.09 -25.09 -7.84
N GLN A 126 12.30 -26.05 -7.36
CA GLN A 126 11.65 -27.08 -8.20
C GLN A 126 10.27 -26.68 -8.68
N THR A 127 9.52 -25.93 -7.86
CA THR A 127 8.21 -25.40 -8.24
C THR A 127 7.99 -24.05 -7.60
N CYS A 128 7.55 -23.06 -8.37
CA CYS A 128 7.15 -21.75 -7.86
C CYS A 128 5.77 -21.78 -7.18
N ILE A 129 5.51 -20.80 -6.30
CA ILE A 129 4.16 -20.58 -5.76
C ILE A 129 3.19 -20.17 -6.87
N LYS A 130 1.87 -20.32 -6.65
CA LYS A 130 0.86 -19.94 -7.65
C LYS A 130 1.00 -18.47 -8.03
N GLY A 131 1.03 -18.19 -9.34
CA GLY A 131 1.26 -16.84 -9.87
C GLY A 131 2.75 -16.49 -10.03
N TYR A 132 3.64 -17.49 -10.02
CA TYR A 132 5.06 -17.31 -10.30
C TYR A 132 5.56 -18.43 -11.21
N ARG A 133 6.59 -18.16 -12.03
CA ARG A 133 7.23 -19.11 -12.96
C ARG A 133 8.73 -18.92 -12.97
N PHE A 134 9.47 -19.90 -13.49
CA PHE A 134 10.91 -19.78 -13.66
C PHE A 134 11.28 -18.72 -14.71
N ASP A 135 12.23 -17.84 -14.38
CA ASP A 135 12.96 -17.01 -15.33
C ASP A 135 14.11 -17.80 -16.00
N GLU A 136 14.88 -17.15 -16.87
CA GLU A 136 16.03 -17.75 -17.56
C GLU A 136 17.15 -18.22 -16.59
N ASP A 137 17.19 -17.67 -15.37
CA ASP A 137 18.14 -18.00 -14.32
C ASP A 137 17.58 -19.04 -13.32
N GLY A 138 16.36 -19.54 -13.52
CA GLY A 138 15.70 -20.51 -12.64
C GLY A 138 15.14 -19.92 -11.34
N LYS A 139 14.89 -18.61 -11.28
CA LYS A 139 14.18 -17.93 -10.17
C LYS A 139 12.69 -17.77 -10.46
N CYS A 140 11.89 -17.70 -9.42
CA CYS A 140 10.46 -17.52 -9.53
C CYS A 140 10.09 -16.04 -9.73
N GLU A 141 9.84 -15.67 -10.99
CA GLU A 141 9.29 -14.37 -11.38
C GLU A 141 7.76 -14.38 -11.38
N TYR A 142 7.15 -13.21 -11.19
CA TYR A 142 5.70 -13.08 -11.16
C TYR A 142 5.08 -13.43 -12.52
N ALA A 143 4.22 -14.43 -12.52
CA ALA A 143 3.32 -14.80 -13.61
C ALA A 143 1.91 -14.30 -13.26
N ASP A 144 1.13 -13.86 -14.25
CA ASP A 144 -0.17 -13.21 -14.02
C ASP A 144 -1.05 -13.97 -13.01
N SER A 145 -1.34 -13.34 -11.86
CA SER A 145 -2.03 -13.99 -10.74
C SER A 145 -3.49 -14.33 -11.02
N HIS A 146 -4.07 -13.78 -12.08
CA HIS A 146 -5.45 -14.01 -12.49
C HIS A 146 -5.57 -15.00 -13.65
N CYS A 147 -4.48 -15.72 -13.92
CA CYS A 147 -4.47 -16.82 -14.86
C CYS A 147 -4.98 -18.12 -14.21
N SER A 148 -5.98 -18.73 -14.85
CA SER A 148 -6.55 -20.01 -14.43
C SER A 148 -5.83 -21.21 -15.04
N GLN A 149 -5.16 -21.04 -16.20
CA GLN A 149 -4.39 -22.09 -16.88
C GLN A 149 -3.19 -21.52 -17.66
N PHE A 150 -2.02 -22.14 -17.51
CA PHE A 150 -0.79 -21.78 -18.24
C PHE A 150 -0.38 -22.88 -19.22
N ASP A 151 0.28 -22.51 -20.32
CA ASP A 151 0.90 -23.46 -21.24
C ASP A 151 2.25 -24.01 -20.72
N SER A 152 2.89 -24.90 -21.49
CA SER A 152 4.20 -25.48 -21.15
C SER A 152 5.35 -24.46 -21.13
N SER A 153 5.12 -23.25 -21.64
CA SER A 153 6.07 -22.13 -21.66
C SER A 153 5.72 -21.07 -20.60
N GLY A 154 4.72 -21.34 -19.75
CA GLY A 154 4.27 -20.41 -18.70
C GLY A 154 3.52 -19.18 -19.22
N ILE A 155 2.94 -19.23 -20.42
CA ILE A 155 2.05 -18.19 -20.96
C ILE A 155 0.62 -18.50 -20.53
N CYS A 156 -0.12 -17.47 -20.12
CA CYS A 156 -1.50 -17.66 -19.72
C CYS A 156 -2.38 -18.05 -20.92
N MET A 157 -3.03 -19.21 -20.85
CA MET A 157 -3.99 -19.69 -21.84
C MET A 157 -5.42 -19.34 -21.48
N ASN A 158 -5.73 -19.24 -20.19
CA ASN A 158 -7.08 -18.96 -19.72
C ASN A 158 -7.05 -18.13 -18.43
N CYS A 159 -8.01 -17.21 -18.30
CA CYS A 159 -8.10 -16.31 -17.16
C CYS A 159 -9.21 -16.73 -16.19
N ASP A 160 -9.17 -16.19 -14.97
CA ASP A 160 -10.26 -16.36 -14.01
C ASP A 160 -11.58 -15.75 -14.52
N ARG A 161 -12.70 -16.16 -13.92
CA ARG A 161 -14.09 -15.90 -14.39
C ARG A 161 -14.42 -14.45 -14.76
N ILE A 162 -13.76 -13.46 -14.16
CA ILE A 162 -13.99 -12.03 -14.40
C ILE A 162 -12.86 -11.34 -15.16
N TYR A 163 -11.90 -12.11 -15.65
CA TYR A 163 -10.75 -11.64 -16.42
C TYR A 163 -10.86 -12.13 -17.87
N PHE A 164 -10.14 -11.47 -18.76
CA PHE A 164 -9.99 -11.90 -20.15
C PHE A 164 -8.51 -11.86 -20.53
N LEU A 165 -8.12 -12.77 -21.42
CA LEU A 165 -6.76 -12.82 -21.94
C LEU A 165 -6.60 -11.73 -23.00
N ASN A 166 -5.73 -10.76 -22.72
CA ASN A 166 -5.42 -9.71 -23.68
C ASN A 166 -4.43 -10.22 -24.75
N PRO A 167 -4.24 -9.46 -25.86
CA PRO A 167 -3.33 -9.87 -26.94
C PRO A 167 -1.86 -10.08 -26.51
N TYR A 168 -1.47 -9.61 -25.33
CA TYR A 168 -0.13 -9.75 -24.76
C TYR A 168 -0.01 -10.95 -23.81
N GLY A 169 -1.03 -11.81 -23.72
CA GLY A 169 -1.00 -12.99 -22.86
C GLY A 169 -1.18 -12.71 -21.37
N LYS A 170 -1.77 -11.55 -21.01
CA LYS A 170 -2.07 -11.16 -19.62
C LYS A 170 -3.57 -11.14 -19.36
N CYS A 171 -3.96 -11.48 -18.14
CA CYS A 171 -5.33 -11.45 -17.67
C CYS A 171 -5.70 -10.07 -17.16
N GLN A 172 -6.56 -9.38 -17.91
CA GLN A 172 -7.11 -8.09 -17.53
C GLN A 172 -8.54 -8.23 -17.05
N LEU A 173 -8.92 -7.41 -16.06
CA LEU A 173 -10.26 -7.41 -15.54
C LEU A 173 -11.25 -7.03 -16.64
N ARG A 174 -12.32 -7.82 -16.80
CA ARG A 174 -13.40 -7.51 -17.74
C ARG A 174 -14.11 -6.24 -17.29
N ASP A 175 -14.38 -5.38 -18.26
CA ASP A 175 -15.28 -4.25 -18.12
C ASP A 175 -16.69 -4.78 -17.78
N PRO A 176 -17.23 -4.46 -16.59
CA PRO A 176 -18.56 -4.88 -16.18
C PRO A 176 -19.67 -4.39 -17.13
N GLN A 177 -19.38 -3.36 -17.93
CA GLN A 177 -20.32 -2.75 -18.87
C GLN A 177 -20.26 -3.39 -20.26
N CYS A 178 -19.38 -4.36 -20.48
CA CYS A 178 -19.33 -5.12 -21.72
C CYS A 178 -20.31 -6.30 -21.73
N LEU A 179 -21.08 -6.44 -22.82
CA LEU A 179 -21.93 -7.59 -23.10
C LEU A 179 -21.18 -8.70 -23.84
N VAL A 180 -20.35 -8.33 -24.83
CA VAL A 180 -19.67 -9.30 -25.71
C VAL A 180 -18.20 -8.93 -25.87
N TYR A 181 -17.33 -9.90 -25.58
CA TYR A 181 -15.90 -9.81 -25.82
C TYR A 181 -15.52 -10.66 -27.03
N THR A 182 -14.71 -10.10 -27.93
CA THR A 182 -14.08 -10.82 -29.04
C THR A 182 -12.59 -10.55 -29.00
N ASN A 183 -11.76 -11.60 -28.90
CA ASN A 183 -10.28 -11.50 -28.88
C ASN A 183 -9.73 -10.50 -27.84
N GLY A 184 -10.36 -10.43 -26.67
CA GLY A 184 -9.95 -9.53 -25.58
C GLY A 184 -10.33 -8.06 -25.76
N PHE A 185 -11.14 -7.73 -26.76
CA PHE A 185 -11.73 -6.39 -26.89
C PHE A 185 -13.25 -6.49 -26.71
N CYS A 186 -13.83 -5.51 -26.01
CA CYS A 186 -15.28 -5.43 -25.93
C CYS A 186 -15.82 -5.00 -27.30
N THR A 187 -16.65 -5.83 -27.91
CA THR A 187 -17.30 -5.53 -29.20
C THR A 187 -18.74 -5.09 -29.05
N GLN A 188 -19.35 -5.32 -27.89
CA GLN A 188 -20.71 -4.85 -27.61
C GLN A 188 -20.84 -4.47 -26.14
N CYS A 189 -21.31 -3.24 -25.89
CA CYS A 189 -21.56 -2.73 -24.55
C CYS A 189 -23.02 -2.88 -24.13
N LYS A 190 -23.27 -2.85 -22.82
CA LYS A 190 -24.62 -2.73 -22.25
C LYS A 190 -25.29 -1.44 -22.73
N ALA A 191 -26.62 -1.39 -22.63
CA ALA A 191 -27.38 -0.18 -22.91
C ALA A 191 -26.81 1.01 -22.12
N TYR A 192 -26.81 2.20 -22.74
CA TYR A 192 -26.18 3.43 -22.22
C TYR A 192 -24.64 3.48 -22.28
N TYR A 193 -24.01 2.51 -22.94
CA TYR A 193 -22.58 2.52 -23.20
C TYR A 193 -22.28 2.27 -24.68
N PHE A 194 -21.19 2.84 -25.18
CA PHE A 194 -20.69 2.64 -26.52
C PHE A 194 -19.25 2.10 -26.50
N VAL A 195 -18.91 1.31 -27.50
CA VAL A 195 -17.55 0.76 -27.64
C VAL A 195 -16.64 1.85 -28.22
N SER A 196 -15.51 2.09 -27.57
CA SER A 196 -14.38 2.82 -28.16
C SER A 196 -13.09 2.09 -27.81
N ASN A 197 -12.28 1.77 -28.81
CA ASN A 197 -11.02 1.03 -28.63
C ASN A 197 -11.15 -0.26 -27.79
N GLY A 198 -12.28 -0.95 -27.89
CA GLY A 198 -12.55 -2.20 -27.16
C GLY A 198 -12.90 -2.03 -25.68
N VAL A 199 -13.22 -0.82 -25.24
CA VAL A 199 -13.69 -0.48 -23.88
C VAL A 199 -15.07 0.19 -23.97
N CYS A 200 -15.92 -0.02 -22.96
CA CYS A 200 -17.24 0.58 -22.91
C CYS A 200 -17.21 1.93 -22.19
N PHE A 201 -17.61 2.97 -22.91
CA PHE A 201 -17.74 4.32 -22.36
C PHE A 201 -19.21 4.68 -22.22
N ALA A 202 -19.58 5.39 -21.15
CA ALA A 202 -20.96 5.83 -20.99
C ALA A 202 -21.32 6.83 -22.09
N ASN A 203 -22.57 6.74 -22.54
CA ASN A 203 -23.13 7.69 -23.48
C ASN A 203 -23.25 9.08 -22.83
N VAL A 204 -23.29 10.11 -23.67
CA VAL A 204 -23.59 11.48 -23.25
C VAL A 204 -25.02 11.58 -22.70
N LYS A 205 -25.28 12.54 -21.82
CA LYS A 205 -26.60 12.72 -21.18
C LYS A 205 -27.72 12.80 -22.23
N GLY A 206 -28.79 12.04 -21.99
CA GLY A 206 -29.94 11.97 -22.88
C GLY A 206 -29.72 11.14 -24.14
N CYS A 207 -28.57 10.46 -24.28
CA CYS A 207 -28.29 9.57 -25.39
C CYS A 207 -28.47 8.10 -24.99
N LYS A 208 -29.49 7.47 -25.57
CA LYS A 208 -29.81 6.05 -25.39
C LYS A 208 -28.81 5.12 -26.09
N THR A 209 -28.41 5.47 -27.30
CA THR A 209 -27.42 4.71 -28.09
C THR A 209 -26.43 5.66 -28.76
N GLN A 210 -25.13 5.45 -28.53
CA GLN A 210 -24.06 6.29 -29.05
C GLN A 210 -23.10 5.46 -29.92
N GLN A 211 -22.57 6.07 -30.97
CA GLN A 211 -21.58 5.46 -31.86
C GLN A 211 -20.15 5.86 -31.49
N SER A 212 -19.96 7.11 -31.08
CA SER A 212 -18.67 7.68 -30.66
C SER A 212 -18.89 8.87 -29.71
N TYR A 213 -17.85 9.41 -29.08
CA TYR A 213 -17.94 10.51 -28.10
C TYR A 213 -18.82 11.71 -28.50
N SER A 214 -19.01 11.96 -29.81
CA SER A 214 -19.80 13.10 -30.31
C SER A 214 -20.93 12.69 -31.26
N GLN A 215 -21.27 11.40 -31.33
CA GLN A 215 -22.31 10.89 -32.23
C GLN A 215 -23.29 10.00 -31.49
N CYS A 216 -24.33 10.61 -30.95
CA CYS A 216 -25.52 9.91 -30.52
C CYS A 216 -26.38 9.49 -31.71
N LEU A 217 -26.86 8.25 -31.69
CA LEU A 217 -27.76 7.67 -32.70
C LEU A 217 -29.23 7.76 -32.28
N ALA A 218 -29.52 7.65 -30.99
CA ALA A 218 -30.89 7.75 -30.47
C ALA A 218 -30.90 8.38 -29.09
N CYS A 219 -31.84 9.29 -28.88
CA CYS A 219 -32.00 9.99 -27.62
C CYS A 219 -33.00 9.29 -26.70
N ASP A 220 -32.88 9.54 -25.40
CA ASP A 220 -33.89 9.18 -24.42
C ASP A 220 -35.14 10.05 -24.60
N ASN A 221 -36.27 9.59 -24.04
CA ASN A 221 -37.50 10.37 -24.03
C ASN A 221 -37.27 11.73 -23.34
N GLY A 222 -37.75 12.80 -23.99
CA GLY A 222 -37.50 14.17 -23.54
C GLY A 222 -36.18 14.76 -24.03
N TYR A 223 -35.53 14.14 -25.01
CA TYR A 223 -34.39 14.70 -25.73
C TYR A 223 -34.57 14.53 -27.24
N SER A 224 -34.29 15.60 -28.00
CA SER A 224 -34.23 15.59 -29.45
C SER A 224 -32.79 15.49 -29.96
N LEU A 225 -32.58 14.64 -30.97
CA LEU A 225 -31.29 14.51 -31.65
C LEU A 225 -31.04 15.73 -32.54
N LYS A 226 -30.01 16.52 -32.20
CA LYS A 226 -29.57 17.67 -33.00
C LYS A 226 -28.06 17.57 -33.24
N SER A 227 -27.67 17.40 -34.50
CA SER A 227 -26.26 17.32 -34.93
C SER A 227 -25.42 16.30 -34.14
N GLY A 228 -25.95 15.08 -33.95
CA GLY A 228 -25.25 14.02 -33.23
C GLY A 228 -25.22 14.18 -31.71
N THR A 229 -25.90 15.18 -31.14
CA THR A 229 -26.05 15.34 -29.69
C THR A 229 -27.51 15.39 -29.30
N CYS A 230 -27.84 14.75 -28.17
CA CYS A 230 -29.18 14.81 -27.60
C CYS A 230 -29.33 16.08 -26.79
N LYS A 231 -30.24 16.95 -27.20
CA LYS A 231 -30.59 18.16 -26.46
C LYS A 231 -31.93 17.93 -25.79
N ALA A 232 -32.03 18.28 -24.51
CA ALA A 232 -33.27 18.15 -23.78
C ALA A 232 -34.39 18.91 -24.51
N ASP A 233 -35.49 18.22 -24.74
CA ASP A 233 -36.73 18.85 -25.18
C ASP A 233 -37.19 19.75 -24.05
N ILE A 234 -37.47 21.02 -24.37
CA ILE A 234 -37.94 21.98 -23.39
C ILE A 234 -39.34 21.54 -22.98
N THR A 235 -39.40 20.77 -21.89
CA THR A 235 -40.65 20.29 -21.27
C THR A 235 -40.83 20.83 -19.85
N GLN A 236 -39.88 21.60 -19.33
CA GLN A 236 -40.02 22.36 -18.10
C GLN A 236 -39.50 23.78 -18.26
N LEU A 237 -40.40 24.74 -18.10
CA LEU A 237 -40.06 26.11 -17.77
C LEU A 237 -39.75 26.15 -16.26
N THR A 238 -38.50 26.37 -15.87
CA THR A 238 -38.18 26.72 -14.47
C THR A 238 -38.47 28.22 -14.25
N TRP A 239 -38.56 28.70 -13.00
CA TRP A 239 -38.76 30.14 -12.70
C TRP A 239 -37.72 31.06 -13.37
N ASN A 240 -36.53 30.52 -13.70
CA ASN A 240 -35.49 31.25 -14.42
C ASN A 240 -35.60 31.09 -15.96
N SER A 241 -36.59 30.35 -16.43
CA SER A 241 -36.91 30.11 -17.85
C SER A 241 -38.14 30.88 -18.32
N ILE A 242 -38.78 31.65 -17.43
CA ILE A 242 -39.92 32.50 -17.75
C ILE A 242 -39.54 33.93 -17.40
N ASP A 243 -39.19 34.72 -18.40
CA ASP A 243 -39.26 36.18 -18.29
C ASP A 243 -40.74 36.56 -18.46
N MET A 244 -41.47 36.60 -17.35
CA MET A 244 -42.88 36.98 -17.31
C MET A 244 -42.93 38.49 -17.05
N ASP A 245 -42.84 39.26 -18.13
CA ASP A 245 -43.21 40.68 -18.11
C ASP A 245 -44.72 40.76 -17.88
N PHE A 246 -45.14 40.98 -16.63
CA PHE A 246 -46.55 41.20 -16.30
C PHE A 246 -46.91 42.65 -16.63
N ASN A 247 -47.43 42.87 -17.83
CA ASN A 247 -48.20 44.07 -18.12
C ASN A 247 -49.68 43.67 -18.24
N ASP A 248 -50.48 44.06 -17.23
CA ASP A 248 -51.95 44.07 -17.23
C ASP A 248 -52.66 42.68 -17.32
N GLY A 249 -53.33 42.30 -16.22
CA GLY A 249 -54.55 41.48 -16.28
C GLY A 249 -54.45 40.03 -15.77
N SER A 250 -54.88 39.82 -14.51
CA SER A 250 -55.40 38.59 -13.88
C SER A 250 -54.91 37.20 -14.34
N ALA A 251 -54.30 36.42 -13.44
CA ALA A 251 -54.11 34.98 -13.59
C ALA A 251 -54.55 34.19 -12.33
N GLU A 252 -55.46 33.23 -12.51
CA GLU A 252 -55.83 32.20 -11.51
C GLU A 252 -54.86 31.00 -11.63
N ALA A 253 -54.30 30.55 -10.50
CA ALA A 253 -53.41 29.38 -10.47
C ALA A 253 -54.21 28.09 -10.22
N ASN A 254 -54.10 27.10 -11.12
CA ASN A 254 -54.98 25.93 -11.13
C ASN A 254 -54.27 24.55 -11.11
N ALA A 255 -53.07 24.42 -10.51
CA ALA A 255 -52.52 23.09 -10.18
C ALA A 255 -51.33 23.12 -9.21
N THR A 256 -51.30 22.15 -8.30
CA THR A 256 -50.15 21.80 -7.44
C THR A 256 -49.47 20.54 -8.00
N PHE A 257 -48.15 20.57 -8.21
CA PHE A 257 -47.39 19.40 -8.68
C PHE A 257 -46.56 18.76 -7.56
N THR A 258 -46.57 17.43 -7.51
CA THR A 258 -45.74 16.62 -6.59
C THR A 258 -44.64 15.92 -7.39
N THR A 259 -43.38 16.04 -6.95
CA THR A 259 -42.22 15.39 -7.58
C THR A 259 -41.73 14.21 -6.75
N SER A 260 -41.16 13.20 -7.41
CA SER A 260 -40.45 12.07 -6.76
C SER A 260 -39.14 11.77 -7.50
N PHE A 261 -38.11 11.39 -6.73
CA PHE A 261 -36.76 11.14 -7.23
C PHE A 261 -36.57 9.72 -7.78
N THR A 262 -35.87 9.57 -8.90
CA THR A 262 -35.39 8.27 -9.41
C THR A 262 -33.86 8.23 -9.38
N SER A 263 -33.30 7.24 -8.69
CA SER A 263 -31.85 7.00 -8.58
C SER A 263 -31.39 6.02 -9.66
N THR A 264 -30.47 6.42 -10.53
CA THR A 264 -29.57 5.50 -11.26
C THR A 264 -28.20 6.16 -11.43
N THR A 265 -27.16 5.45 -10.99
CA THR A 265 -25.78 5.92 -10.86
C THR A 265 -24.91 5.39 -12.01
N ASN A 266 -24.53 6.25 -12.95
CA ASN A 266 -23.52 5.98 -13.98
C ASN A 266 -22.17 6.56 -13.53
N LEU A 267 -21.20 5.69 -13.25
CA LEU A 267 -19.83 6.05 -12.87
C LEU A 267 -18.89 5.90 -14.08
N VAL A 268 -18.30 7.02 -14.55
CA VAL A 268 -17.16 7.06 -15.51
C VAL A 268 -16.09 8.02 -14.98
N GLN A 269 -14.82 7.59 -15.14
CA GLN A 269 -13.51 8.21 -14.90
C GLN A 269 -13.39 9.55 -14.14
N ALA A 270 -12.72 9.44 -12.99
CA ALA A 270 -12.32 10.50 -12.10
C ALA A 270 -11.16 11.21 -12.78
N ILE A 271 -11.15 12.52 -12.58
CA ILE A 271 -10.11 13.45 -12.98
C ILE A 271 -8.74 12.80 -12.84
N ALA A 272 -8.00 12.75 -13.95
CA ALA A 272 -6.62 12.32 -13.96
C ALA A 272 -5.80 13.15 -12.97
N VAL A 273 -5.03 12.42 -12.15
CA VAL A 273 -3.90 12.85 -11.34
C VAL A 273 -3.19 14.06 -11.99
N GLY A 274 -3.11 15.19 -11.26
CA GLY A 274 -2.29 16.36 -11.65
C GLY A 274 -3.02 17.62 -12.14
N SER A 275 -4.34 17.62 -12.33
CA SER A 275 -5.07 18.81 -12.86
C SER A 275 -5.79 19.65 -11.80
N ALA A 276 -5.96 19.13 -10.59
CA ALA A 276 -6.64 19.80 -9.49
C ALA A 276 -5.62 20.46 -8.55
N LYS A 277 -5.69 21.79 -8.43
CA LYS A 277 -5.03 22.52 -7.33
C LYS A 277 -6.07 22.75 -6.23
N VAL A 278 -5.68 22.53 -4.97
CA VAL A 278 -6.47 22.97 -3.82
C VAL A 278 -6.68 24.47 -3.96
N PHE A 279 -7.95 24.89 -3.96
CA PHE A 279 -8.32 26.24 -4.41
C PHE A 279 -8.93 27.08 -3.29
N PHE A 280 -9.47 26.44 -2.25
CA PHE A 280 -10.07 27.13 -1.11
C PHE A 280 -9.98 26.29 0.17
N SER A 281 -9.87 26.99 1.29
CA SER A 281 -9.72 26.44 2.63
C SER A 281 -10.42 27.37 3.63
N SER A 282 -10.85 26.84 4.77
CA SER A 282 -11.29 27.64 5.92
C SER A 282 -10.12 28.28 6.68
N SER A 283 -8.89 27.85 6.43
CA SER A 283 -7.63 28.45 6.89
C SER A 283 -6.94 29.22 5.75
N SER A 284 -5.70 29.68 5.97
CA SER A 284 -4.95 30.40 4.94
C SER A 284 -4.73 29.54 3.68
N LEU A 285 -4.82 30.16 2.49
CA LEU A 285 -4.53 29.49 1.21
C LEU A 285 -3.06 29.05 1.13
N ALA A 286 -2.15 29.72 1.85
CA ALA A 286 -0.73 29.37 1.90
C ALA A 286 -0.51 27.97 2.49
N ASP A 287 -1.33 27.56 3.47
CA ASP A 287 -1.27 26.25 4.13
C ASP A 287 -1.97 25.13 3.33
N ALA A 288 -2.60 25.48 2.20
CA ALA A 288 -3.39 24.58 1.35
C ALA A 288 -2.76 24.38 -0.05
N LEU A 289 -1.72 25.14 -0.40
CA LEU A 289 -1.05 25.10 -1.71
C LEU A 289 -0.04 23.95 -1.80
N PHE A 290 -0.53 22.72 -1.96
CA PHE A 290 0.29 21.60 -2.44
C PHE A 290 -0.34 21.00 -3.70
N GLN A 291 0.50 20.51 -4.61
CA GLN A 291 0.01 19.69 -5.73
C GLN A 291 -0.43 18.33 -5.18
N CYS A 292 -1.57 17.81 -5.65
CA CYS A 292 -2.12 16.51 -5.23
C CYS A 292 -1.15 15.32 -5.50
N ASP A 293 -0.01 15.56 -6.15
CA ASP A 293 1.01 14.55 -6.52
C ASP A 293 2.41 14.77 -5.87
N SER A 294 2.66 15.87 -5.16
CA SER A 294 4.03 16.15 -4.69
C SER A 294 4.48 15.15 -3.60
N GLN A 295 5.69 14.58 -3.74
CA GLN A 295 6.29 13.64 -2.76
C GLN A 295 6.76 14.33 -1.45
N GLY A 296 6.28 15.54 -1.17
CA GLY A 296 6.67 16.34 -0.02
C GLY A 296 5.94 15.95 1.27
N SER A 297 6.50 16.37 2.40
CA SER A 297 5.92 16.20 3.75
C SER A 297 4.84 17.25 4.10
N SER A 298 4.52 18.15 3.17
CA SER A 298 3.54 19.22 3.36
C SER A 298 2.13 18.73 3.05
N GLY A 299 1.19 19.03 3.93
CA GLY A 299 -0.25 18.83 3.73
C GLY A 299 -1.05 19.94 4.40
N TRP A 300 -2.37 19.82 4.32
CA TRP A 300 -3.27 20.79 4.89
C TRP A 300 -3.58 20.44 6.35
N SER A 301 -3.45 21.45 7.20
CA SER A 301 -3.96 21.48 8.57
C SER A 301 -4.57 22.86 8.85
N PRO A 302 -5.77 22.96 9.44
CA PRO A 302 -6.41 24.22 9.76
C PRO A 302 -5.69 24.92 10.92
N SER A 303 -5.58 26.24 10.83
CA SER A 303 -5.18 27.10 11.95
C SER A 303 -6.40 27.38 12.84
N GLY A 304 -6.44 26.82 14.06
CA GLY A 304 -7.53 27.08 15.01
C GLY A 304 -8.38 25.83 15.32
N GLN A 305 -9.71 25.99 15.40
CA GLN A 305 -10.64 24.91 15.73
C GLN A 305 -10.76 23.91 14.55
N PRO A 306 -10.41 22.63 14.73
CA PRO A 306 -10.42 21.66 13.63
C PRO A 306 -11.84 21.26 13.18
N GLN A 307 -12.80 21.22 14.09
CA GLN A 307 -14.16 20.81 13.76
C GLN A 307 -14.86 21.88 12.91
N GLY A 308 -15.45 21.47 11.79
CA GLY A 308 -16.07 22.35 10.79
C GLY A 308 -15.08 23.02 9.84
N SER A 309 -13.77 22.83 10.04
CA SER A 309 -12.77 23.32 9.10
C SER A 309 -12.82 22.53 7.78
N PHE A 310 -12.51 23.20 6.68
CA PHE A 310 -12.64 22.60 5.36
C PHE A 310 -11.50 22.97 4.41
N VAL A 311 -11.32 22.11 3.42
CA VAL A 311 -10.38 22.28 2.32
C VAL A 311 -10.96 21.63 1.08
N GLY A 312 -10.81 22.29 -0.06
CA GLY A 312 -11.48 21.87 -1.27
C GLY A 312 -10.77 22.24 -2.56
N VAL A 313 -11.18 21.52 -3.59
CA VAL A 313 -10.71 21.67 -4.96
C VAL A 313 -11.80 22.38 -5.76
N LYS A 314 -11.36 23.33 -6.60
CA LYS A 314 -12.19 23.92 -7.65
C LYS A 314 -11.68 23.46 -8.99
N THR A 315 -12.60 23.04 -9.85
CA THR A 315 -12.31 22.67 -11.23
C THR A 315 -12.60 23.84 -12.19
N ALA A 316 -11.93 23.88 -13.34
CA ALA A 316 -12.11 24.96 -14.32
C ALA A 316 -13.51 24.95 -14.98
N VAL A 317 -14.12 23.76 -15.07
CA VAL A 317 -15.44 23.50 -15.66
C VAL A 317 -16.20 22.53 -14.75
N LEU A 318 -17.53 22.47 -14.83
CA LEU A 318 -18.34 21.47 -14.09
C LEU A 318 -17.95 20.03 -14.49
N GLN A 319 -17.76 19.16 -13.52
CA GLN A 319 -17.30 17.77 -13.73
C GLN A 319 -18.02 16.82 -12.79
N THR A 320 -17.92 15.52 -13.06
CA THR A 320 -18.47 14.49 -12.17
C THR A 320 -17.38 14.01 -11.21
N PHE A 321 -17.64 14.12 -9.92
CA PHE A 321 -16.82 13.53 -8.87
C PHE A 321 -17.48 12.26 -8.36
N TYR A 322 -16.70 11.22 -8.11
CA TYR A 322 -17.21 9.98 -7.50
C TYR A 322 -16.23 9.32 -6.54
N ALA A 323 -15.01 9.83 -6.47
CA ALA A 323 -14.00 9.38 -5.55
C ALA A 323 -13.14 10.56 -5.11
N VAL A 324 -12.59 10.45 -3.91
CA VAL A 324 -11.53 11.32 -3.41
C VAL A 324 -10.44 10.46 -2.82
N ASP A 325 -9.20 10.75 -3.17
CA ASP A 325 -8.03 10.15 -2.55
C ASP A 325 -7.58 11.04 -1.39
N ILE A 326 -7.27 10.43 -0.25
CA ILE A 326 -6.75 11.14 0.92
C ILE A 326 -5.50 10.43 1.40
N ARG A 327 -4.39 11.16 1.47
CA ARG A 327 -3.17 10.69 2.15
C ARG A 327 -3.12 11.26 3.57
N VAL A 328 -2.93 10.39 4.55
CA VAL A 328 -2.74 10.79 5.95
C VAL A 328 -1.26 11.10 6.20
N LEU A 329 -0.95 12.28 6.76
CA LEU A 329 0.42 12.67 7.11
C LEU A 329 0.68 12.52 8.61
N THR A 330 1.97 12.53 8.97
CA THR A 330 2.42 12.42 10.36
C THR A 330 1.80 13.52 11.23
N GLY A 331 1.20 13.13 12.36
CA GLY A 331 0.54 14.07 13.28
C GLY A 331 -0.94 14.33 12.98
N SER A 332 -1.51 13.75 11.92
CA SER A 332 -2.96 13.77 11.70
C SER A 332 -3.67 12.91 12.75
N THR A 333 -4.73 13.46 13.35
CA THR A 333 -5.67 12.74 14.21
C THR A 333 -7.09 12.72 13.65
N LEU A 334 -7.27 13.15 12.39
CA LEU A 334 -8.57 13.15 11.71
C LEU A 334 -9.18 11.74 11.69
N ASP A 335 -10.34 11.61 12.32
CA ASP A 335 -11.09 10.35 12.41
C ASP A 335 -12.33 10.37 11.51
N LYS A 336 -13.06 11.50 11.49
CA LYS A 336 -14.30 11.66 10.74
C LYS A 336 -14.33 12.95 9.94
N PHE A 337 -14.88 12.87 8.74
CA PHE A 337 -15.08 14.01 7.87
C PHE A 337 -16.35 13.84 7.03
N THR A 338 -16.93 14.95 6.58
CA THR A 338 -17.96 14.95 5.54
C THR A 338 -17.36 15.38 4.21
N LEU A 339 -17.89 14.80 3.14
CA LEU A 339 -17.66 15.32 1.79
C LEU A 339 -18.83 16.16 1.38
N GLU A 340 -18.54 17.31 0.81
CA GLU A 340 -19.55 18.25 0.33
C GLU A 340 -19.18 18.74 -1.07
N TYR A 341 -20.20 19.02 -1.89
CA TYR A 341 -20.01 19.56 -3.22
C TYR A 341 -20.80 20.85 -3.41
N SER A 342 -20.40 21.63 -4.40
CA SER A 342 -21.13 22.82 -4.82
C SER A 342 -20.99 23.07 -6.32
N MET A 343 -22.03 23.64 -6.91
CA MET A 343 -22.02 24.11 -8.29
C MET A 343 -21.56 25.57 -8.40
N ASP A 344 -21.81 26.37 -7.37
CA ASP A 344 -21.61 27.84 -7.37
C ASP A 344 -20.52 28.31 -6.40
N GLY A 345 -20.04 27.42 -5.51
CA GLY A 345 -19.05 27.73 -4.48
C GLY A 345 -19.62 28.48 -3.27
N SER A 346 -20.94 28.72 -3.23
CA SER A 346 -21.64 29.43 -2.14
C SER A 346 -22.50 28.50 -1.30
N SER A 347 -23.23 27.58 -1.95
CA SER A 347 -24.08 26.60 -1.27
C SER A 347 -23.49 25.21 -1.42
N PHE A 348 -23.16 24.56 -0.30
CA PHE A 348 -22.59 23.22 -0.27
C PHE A 348 -23.63 22.20 0.17
N THR A 349 -23.67 21.08 -0.54
CA THR A 349 -24.54 19.92 -0.24
C THR A 349 -23.68 18.75 0.21
N GLU A 350 -24.07 18.11 1.31
CA GLU A 350 -23.39 16.93 1.83
C GLU A 350 -23.59 15.73 0.88
N ILE A 351 -22.48 15.11 0.48
CA ILE A 351 -22.42 13.84 -0.24
C ILE A 351 -22.57 12.68 0.76
N GLY A 352 -21.88 12.79 1.88
CA GLY A 352 -21.94 11.84 2.98
C GLY A 352 -20.81 12.01 3.99
N SER A 353 -20.90 11.21 5.05
CA SER A 353 -19.92 11.13 6.12
C SER A 353 -18.99 9.92 5.95
N PHE A 354 -17.70 10.13 6.18
CA PHE A 354 -16.63 9.14 5.99
C PHE A 354 -15.69 9.11 7.21
N SER A 355 -14.91 8.03 7.33
CA SER A 355 -13.95 7.85 8.42
C SER A 355 -12.58 7.42 7.93
N LEU A 356 -11.55 7.99 8.55
CA LEU A 356 -10.13 7.65 8.37
C LEU A 356 -9.59 6.77 9.51
N SER A 357 -10.46 6.24 10.37
CA SER A 357 -10.06 5.38 11.48
C SER A 357 -9.26 4.17 10.98
N GLY A 358 -8.07 3.96 11.55
CA GLY A 358 -7.19 2.83 11.21
C GLY A 358 -6.41 2.97 9.90
N VAL A 359 -6.44 4.14 9.23
CA VAL A 359 -5.59 4.41 8.06
C VAL A 359 -4.18 4.79 8.51
N ALA A 360 -3.17 4.03 8.06
CA ALA A 360 -1.79 4.25 8.45
C ALA A 360 -1.22 5.55 7.84
N VAL A 361 -0.36 6.24 8.61
CA VAL A 361 0.37 7.42 8.14
C VAL A 361 1.19 7.07 6.89
N GLY A 362 1.16 7.94 5.89
CA GLY A 362 1.85 7.78 4.61
C GLY A 362 1.05 6.99 3.56
N THR A 363 -0.08 6.39 3.92
CA THR A 363 -0.94 5.65 2.96
C THR A 363 -1.98 6.56 2.31
N VAL A 364 -2.30 6.26 1.04
CA VAL A 364 -3.42 6.89 0.32
C VAL A 364 -4.65 5.99 0.47
N LYS A 365 -5.76 6.57 0.88
CA LYS A 365 -7.06 5.91 0.97
C LYS A 365 -8.05 6.58 0.02
N THR A 366 -8.64 5.78 -0.88
CA THR A 366 -9.70 6.21 -1.77
C THR A 366 -11.06 6.06 -1.10
N PHE A 367 -11.88 7.11 -1.17
CA PHE A 367 -13.26 7.13 -0.70
C PHE A 367 -14.19 7.29 -1.90
N TYR A 368 -14.98 6.26 -2.17
CA TYR A 368 -15.98 6.27 -3.24
C TYR A 368 -17.32 6.78 -2.72
N PHE A 369 -18.04 7.50 -3.57
CA PHE A 369 -19.36 8.05 -3.27
C PHE A 369 -20.24 8.11 -4.51
N ALA A 370 -21.54 8.35 -4.29
CA ALA A 370 -22.49 8.52 -5.38
C ALA A 370 -22.03 9.67 -6.30
N PRO A 371 -21.97 9.48 -7.62
CA PRO A 371 -21.42 10.49 -8.52
C PRO A 371 -22.18 11.80 -8.40
N VAL A 372 -21.45 12.88 -8.12
CA VAL A 372 -21.99 14.24 -8.02
C VAL A 372 -21.44 15.11 -9.15
N TYR A 373 -22.32 15.86 -9.80
CA TYR A 373 -21.94 16.82 -10.82
C TYR A 373 -21.74 18.19 -10.17
N ALA A 374 -20.49 18.67 -10.12
CA ALA A 374 -20.11 19.84 -9.34
C ALA A 374 -18.90 20.56 -9.95
N GLN A 375 -18.65 21.79 -9.51
CA GLN A 375 -17.41 22.50 -9.81
C GLN A 375 -16.46 22.51 -8.60
N PHE A 376 -17.04 22.43 -7.40
CA PHE A 376 -16.35 22.46 -6.13
C PHE A 376 -16.62 21.17 -5.37
N ILE A 377 -15.57 20.61 -4.77
CA ILE A 377 -15.68 19.53 -3.79
C ILE A 377 -14.78 19.85 -2.60
N ARG A 378 -15.26 19.60 -1.38
CA ARG A 378 -14.51 19.86 -0.16
C ARG A 378 -14.66 18.74 0.87
N ILE A 379 -13.61 18.56 1.65
CA ILE A 379 -13.62 17.81 2.90
C ILE A 379 -13.92 18.78 4.02
N VAL A 380 -14.82 18.41 4.93
CA VAL A 380 -15.09 19.15 6.17
C VAL A 380 -14.77 18.23 7.36
N ALA A 381 -13.84 18.64 8.21
CA ALA A 381 -13.43 17.85 9.36
C ALA A 381 -14.54 17.84 10.43
N GLN A 382 -14.94 16.65 10.87
CA GLN A 382 -15.97 16.45 11.89
C GLN A 382 -15.37 16.06 13.25
N SER A 383 -14.30 15.27 13.24
CA SER A 383 -13.61 14.86 14.47
C SER A 383 -12.13 14.62 14.21
N GLY A 384 -11.29 15.10 15.14
CA GLY A 384 -9.84 15.04 15.04
C GLY A 384 -9.23 16.22 14.28
N THR A 385 -7.90 16.31 14.31
CA THR A 385 -7.15 17.37 13.64
C THR A 385 -6.57 16.85 12.33
N PRO A 386 -6.98 17.39 11.18
CA PRO A 386 -6.45 16.95 9.90
C PRO A 386 -5.02 17.43 9.70
N ASN A 387 -4.15 16.49 9.33
CA ASN A 387 -2.92 16.77 8.60
C ASN A 387 -2.90 15.84 7.37
N ILE A 388 -3.54 16.29 6.29
CA ILE A 388 -3.90 15.41 5.17
C ILE A 388 -3.57 16.03 3.82
N LYS A 389 -3.51 15.18 2.79
CA LYS A 389 -3.30 15.56 1.39
C LYS A 389 -4.42 15.00 0.51
N PHE A 390 -4.87 15.81 -0.45
CA PHE A 390 -5.77 15.46 -1.55
C PHE A 390 -5.04 14.85 -2.73
#